data_AF-D6CXJ0-F1
#
_entry.id   AF-D6CXJ0-F1
#
_cell.length_a   1.000
_cell.length_b   1.000
_cell.length_c   1.000
_cell.angle_alpha   90.00
_cell.angle_beta   90.00
_cell.angle_gamma   90.00
#
_symmetry.space_group_name_H-M   'P 1'
#
loop_
_entity.id
_entity.type
_entity.pdbx_description
1 polymer ?
#
loop_
_entity_poly.entity_id
_entity_poly.type
_entity_poly.pdbx_seq_one_letter_code
_entity_poly.pdbx_strand_id
1 'polypeptide(L)'
;MFDKVTGVNSNVVAMIPVAVFCITGVITKRDLEEISWSVLWMVAGGFALGVALQETGLAKHMIEAIPFNTWPPVLMIVGSGLICYAMANFISHTATAALLVPILAIAGSSMRENLSSLGGVETLLIGVAIGSSLAMILPISTPPNALAHATGMIQQKDMEKVGIIMGIIGLILGYTMLIILGSNKLL
;
A
#
# COMPACT_ATOMS: atom_id res chain seq x y z
N MET A 1 0.83 -11.22 14.92
CA MET A 1 1.34 -12.61 14.78
C MET A 1 2.19 -13.03 15.98
N PHE A 2 3.07 -12.17 16.51
CA PHE A 2 3.86 -12.46 17.73
C PHE A 2 3.05 -12.49 19.03
N ASP A 3 1.98 -11.70 19.15
CA ASP A 3 1.14 -11.64 20.36
C ASP A 3 0.56 -13.00 20.75
N LYS A 4 0.27 -13.88 19.78
CA LYS A 4 -0.24 -15.24 20.03
C LYS A 4 0.82 -16.18 20.61
N VAL A 5 2.11 -15.89 20.42
CA VAL A 5 3.22 -16.77 20.82
C VAL A 5 3.90 -16.25 22.08
N THR A 6 4.10 -14.93 22.19
CA THR A 6 4.80 -14.30 23.31
C THR A 6 3.87 -13.75 24.38
N GLY A 7 2.58 -13.54 24.07
CA GLY A 7 1.63 -12.85 24.95
C GLY A 7 1.93 -11.36 25.12
N VAL A 8 2.96 -10.83 24.45
CA VAL A 8 3.37 -9.43 24.51
C VAL A 8 2.78 -8.68 23.33
N ASN A 9 2.21 -7.50 23.60
CA ASN A 9 1.61 -6.64 22.58
C ASN A 9 2.63 -6.28 21.48
N SER A 10 2.23 -6.36 20.21
CA SER A 10 3.09 -6.08 19.04
C SER A 10 3.74 -4.68 19.09
N ASN A 11 3.04 -3.69 19.65
CA ASN A 11 3.59 -2.34 19.83
C ASN A 11 4.76 -2.34 20.81
N VAL A 12 4.68 -3.14 21.87
CA VAL A 12 5.77 -3.32 22.84
C VAL A 12 6.94 -4.01 22.17
N VAL A 13 6.68 -5.09 21.41
CA VAL A 13 7.72 -5.81 20.65
C VAL A 13 8.46 -4.86 19.69
N ALA A 14 7.73 -3.97 19.00
CA ALA A 14 8.33 -2.98 18.09
C ALA A 14 9.20 -1.93 18.83
N MET A 15 8.88 -1.61 20.09
CA MET A 15 9.63 -0.64 20.88
C MET A 15 10.90 -1.22 21.54
N ILE A 16 11.00 -2.54 21.71
CA ILE A 16 12.15 -3.19 22.35
C ILE A 16 13.48 -2.85 21.64
N PRO A 17 13.62 -3.03 20.31
CA PRO A 17 14.86 -2.67 19.62
C PRO A 17 15.22 -1.19 19.75
N VAL A 18 14.22 -0.29 19.68
CA VAL A 18 14.44 1.16 19.84
C VAL A 18 14.99 1.46 21.23
N ALA A 19 14.39 0.89 22.28
CA ALA A 19 14.86 1.06 23.65
C ALA A 19 16.27 0.52 23.84
N VAL A 20 16.56 -0.68 23.34
CA VAL A 20 17.90 -1.28 23.41
C VAL A 20 18.93 -0.40 22.71
N PHE A 21 18.66 0.05 21.49
CA PHE A 21 19.60 0.87 20.72
C PHE A 21 19.80 2.28 21.30
N CYS A 22 18.79 2.87 21.94
CA CYS A 22 18.95 4.11 22.68
C CYS A 22 19.77 3.92 23.97
N ILE A 23 19.56 2.83 24.71
CA ILE A 23 20.31 2.53 25.94
C ILE A 23 21.78 2.22 25.63
N THR A 24 22.06 1.47 24.55
CA THR A 24 23.43 1.14 24.13
C THR A 24 24.14 2.32 23.46
N GLY A 25 23.46 3.44 23.22
CA GLY A 25 24.00 4.62 22.56
C GLY A 25 24.24 4.44 21.05
N VAL A 26 23.72 3.37 20.46
CA VAL A 26 23.80 3.11 19.00
C VAL A 26 22.89 4.08 18.23
N ILE A 27 21.71 4.37 18.77
CA ILE A 27 20.80 5.40 18.25
C ILE A 27 20.83 6.58 19.20
N THR A 28 21.20 7.74 18.67
CA THR A 28 21.21 9.01 19.38
C THR A 28 19.96 9.83 19.08
N LYS A 29 19.77 10.95 19.79
CA LYS A 29 18.66 11.87 19.54
C LYS A 29 18.64 12.37 18.07
N ARG A 30 19.82 12.60 17.47
CA ARG A 30 19.92 13.10 16.09
C ARG A 30 19.37 12.08 15.08
N ASP A 31 19.64 10.80 15.30
CA ASP A 31 19.15 9.73 14.44
C ASP A 31 17.61 9.61 14.51
N LEU A 32 17.02 9.89 15.68
CA LEU A 32 15.55 9.95 15.83
C LEU A 32 14.92 11.17 15.14
N GLU A 33 15.65 12.28 15.01
CA GLU A 33 15.22 13.46 14.27
C GLU A 33 15.20 13.21 12.75
N GLU A 34 16.00 12.25 12.25
CA GLU A 34 16.04 11.84 10.84
C GLU A 34 14.90 10.87 10.43
N ILE A 35 14.10 10.39 11.39
CA ILE A 35 12.91 9.59 11.07
C ILE A 35 11.96 10.41 10.20
N SER A 36 11.40 9.80 9.15
CA SER A 36 10.44 10.43 8.25
C SER A 36 9.07 10.69 8.91
N TRP A 37 9.00 11.63 9.85
CA TRP A 37 7.79 11.98 10.61
C TRP A 37 6.60 12.34 9.70
N SER A 38 6.87 12.94 8.54
CA SER A 38 5.86 13.23 7.52
C SER A 38 5.11 11.98 7.04
N VAL A 39 5.81 10.85 6.90
CA VAL A 39 5.20 9.57 6.51
C VAL A 39 4.31 9.04 7.62
N LEU A 40 4.76 9.12 8.88
CA LEU A 40 3.96 8.71 10.04
C LEU A 40 2.67 9.54 10.15
N TRP A 41 2.77 10.86 9.98
CA TRP A 41 1.61 11.76 9.96
C TRP A 41 0.65 11.48 8.82
N MET A 42 1.16 11.13 7.63
CA MET A 42 0.33 10.76 6.49
C MET A 42 -0.44 9.46 6.72
N VAL A 43 0.19 8.44 7.32
CA VAL A 43 -0.48 7.19 7.69
C VAL A 43 -1.55 7.45 8.77
N ALA A 44 -1.24 8.24 9.79
CA ALA A 44 -2.21 8.65 10.81
C ALA A 44 -3.41 9.40 10.18
N GLY A 45 -3.15 10.29 9.21
CA GLY A 45 -4.17 10.98 8.43
C GLY A 45 -5.05 10.01 7.62
N GLY A 46 -4.46 8.98 7.02
CA GLY A 46 -5.21 7.92 6.31
C GLY A 46 -6.16 7.14 7.23
N PHE A 47 -5.72 6.81 8.44
CA PHE A 47 -6.61 6.21 9.46
C PHE A 47 -7.72 7.16 9.89
N ALA A 48 -7.37 8.43 10.17
CA ALA A 48 -8.36 9.45 10.51
C ALA A 48 -9.40 9.63 9.39
N LEU A 49 -8.98 9.62 8.12
CA LEU A 49 -9.87 9.66 6.96
C LEU A 49 -10.80 8.43 6.92
N GLY A 50 -10.25 7.23 7.12
CA GLY A 50 -11.06 6.00 7.17
C GLY A 50 -12.14 6.05 8.26
N VAL A 51 -11.79 6.52 9.45
CA VAL A 51 -12.76 6.73 10.55
C VAL A 51 -13.79 7.80 10.18
N ALA A 52 -13.36 8.94 9.65
CA ALA A 52 -14.26 10.01 9.24
C ALA A 52 -15.27 9.54 8.16
N LEU A 53 -14.85 8.72 7.20
CA LEU A 53 -15.75 8.13 6.20
C LEU A 53 -16.84 7.26 6.85
N GLN A 54 -16.51 6.53 7.91
CA GLN A 54 -17.47 5.70 8.65
C GLN A 54 -18.43 6.58 9.49
N GLU A 55 -17.89 7.49 10.29
CA GLU A 55 -18.65 8.37 11.19
C GLU A 55 -19.60 9.32 10.43
N THR A 56 -19.18 9.84 9.28
CA THR A 56 -20.02 10.70 8.44
C THR A 56 -21.12 9.95 7.68
N GLY A 57 -21.09 8.61 7.67
CA GLY A 57 -21.98 7.79 6.86
C GLY A 57 -21.69 7.81 5.35
N LEU A 58 -20.62 8.49 4.92
CA LEU A 58 -20.20 8.51 3.51
C LEU A 58 -19.77 7.11 3.04
N ALA A 59 -19.11 6.33 3.90
CA ALA A 59 -18.78 4.94 3.65
C ALA A 59 -20.01 4.11 3.24
N LYS A 60 -21.12 4.27 3.98
CA LYS A 60 -22.38 3.58 3.71
C LYS A 60 -22.98 4.05 2.37
N HIS A 61 -23.00 5.36 2.12
CA HIS A 61 -23.48 5.91 0.85
C HIS A 61 -22.67 5.41 -0.35
N MET A 62 -21.34 5.31 -0.22
CA MET A 62 -20.48 4.79 -1.29
C MET A 62 -20.75 3.32 -1.60
N ILE A 63 -20.96 2.51 -0.56
CA ILE A 63 -21.30 1.09 -0.69
C ILE A 63 -22.67 0.90 -1.36
N GLU A 64 -23.64 1.76 -1.04
CA GLU A 64 -24.99 1.69 -1.63
C GLU A 64 -25.04 2.27 -3.05
N ALA A 65 -24.23 3.28 -3.35
CA ALA A 65 -24.21 3.95 -4.66
C ALA A 65 -23.52 3.12 -5.76
N ILE A 66 -22.56 2.28 -5.41
CA ILE A 66 -21.81 1.45 -6.37
C ILE A 66 -22.07 -0.02 -6.05
N PRO A 67 -22.63 -0.82 -6.99
CA PRO A 67 -22.97 -2.22 -6.75
C PRO A 67 -21.72 -3.12 -6.81
N PHE A 68 -20.75 -2.86 -5.94
CA PHE A 68 -19.49 -3.57 -5.82
C PHE A 68 -19.68 -5.09 -5.70
N ASN A 69 -20.75 -5.54 -5.05
CA ASN A 69 -21.08 -6.97 -4.90
C ASN A 69 -21.40 -7.68 -6.23
N THR A 70 -21.72 -6.96 -7.29
CA THR A 70 -21.98 -7.53 -8.63
C THR A 70 -20.69 -7.70 -9.43
N TRP A 71 -19.58 -7.11 -8.99
CA TRP A 71 -18.34 -7.11 -9.73
C TRP A 71 -17.54 -8.40 -9.49
N PRO A 72 -16.81 -8.90 -10.51
CA PRO A 72 -15.87 -9.99 -10.33
C PRO A 72 -14.78 -9.62 -9.29
N PRO A 73 -14.48 -10.48 -8.29
CA PRO A 73 -13.42 -10.24 -7.30
C PRO A 73 -12.06 -9.89 -7.91
N VAL A 74 -11.70 -10.61 -8.97
CA VAL A 74 -10.44 -10.40 -9.71
C VAL A 74 -10.40 -9.00 -10.32
N LEU A 75 -11.53 -8.51 -10.84
CA LEU A 75 -11.62 -7.17 -11.40
C LEU A 75 -11.38 -6.11 -10.32
N MET A 76 -11.94 -6.30 -9.12
CA MET A 76 -11.71 -5.36 -8.03
C MET A 76 -10.24 -5.35 -7.60
N ILE A 77 -9.63 -6.52 -7.43
CA ILE A 77 -8.23 -6.65 -7.00
C ILE A 77 -7.29 -6.04 -8.06
N VAL A 78 -7.37 -6.50 -9.31
CA VAL A 78 -6.48 -6.04 -10.38
C VAL A 78 -6.78 -4.59 -10.78
N GLY A 79 -8.06 -4.22 -10.86
CA GLY A 79 -8.49 -2.88 -11.27
C GLY A 79 -8.08 -1.81 -10.27
N SER A 80 -8.29 -2.04 -8.97
CA SER A 80 -7.82 -1.11 -7.93
C SER A 80 -6.30 -1.00 -7.92
N GLY A 81 -5.61 -2.12 -8.16
CA GLY A 81 -4.17 -2.19 -8.40
C GLY A 81 -3.66 -1.30 -9.52
N LEU A 82 -4.30 -1.40 -10.69
CA LEU A 82 -3.97 -0.62 -11.88
C LEU A 82 -4.20 0.87 -11.65
N ILE A 83 -5.30 1.24 -11.00
CA ILE A 83 -5.57 2.62 -10.60
C ILE A 83 -4.44 3.11 -9.67
N CYS A 84 -4.07 2.28 -8.69
CA CYS A 84 -3.01 2.61 -7.75
C CYS A 84 -1.65 2.76 -8.44
N TYR A 85 -1.31 1.89 -9.38
CA TYR A 85 -0.11 1.98 -10.22
C TYR A 85 -0.10 3.27 -11.05
N ALA A 86 -1.21 3.60 -11.70
CA ALA A 86 -1.32 4.81 -12.50
C ALA A 86 -1.14 6.07 -11.62
N MET A 87 -1.84 6.16 -10.48
CA MET A 87 -1.75 7.29 -9.57
C MET A 87 -0.35 7.44 -8.96
N ALA A 88 0.29 6.33 -8.57
CA ALA A 88 1.61 6.33 -7.96
C ALA A 88 2.76 6.71 -8.91
N ASN A 89 2.49 6.89 -10.21
CA ASN A 89 3.47 7.50 -11.12
C ASN A 89 3.52 9.03 -11.00
N PHE A 90 2.41 9.65 -10.57
CA PHE A 90 2.27 11.11 -10.41
C PHE A 90 2.37 11.56 -8.95
N ILE A 91 2.01 10.66 -8.04
CA ILE A 91 2.05 10.85 -6.58
C ILE A 91 3.15 9.93 -6.03
N SER A 92 3.63 10.14 -4.81
CA SER A 92 4.52 9.15 -4.17
C SER A 92 3.81 7.82 -3.89
N HIS A 93 4.54 6.71 -3.94
CA HIS A 93 4.00 5.38 -3.65
C HIS A 93 3.28 5.33 -2.31
N THR A 94 3.94 5.84 -1.26
CA THR A 94 3.41 5.82 0.11
C THR A 94 2.18 6.70 0.27
N ALA A 95 2.14 7.87 -0.39
CA ALA A 95 0.96 8.73 -0.32
C ALA A 95 -0.23 8.14 -1.08
N THR A 96 0.03 7.52 -2.24
CA THR A 96 -1.02 6.85 -3.02
C THR A 96 -1.64 5.70 -2.23
N ALA A 97 -0.80 4.86 -1.60
CA ALA A 97 -1.27 3.77 -0.75
C ALA A 97 -2.04 4.30 0.47
N ALA A 98 -1.50 5.30 1.19
CA ALA A 98 -2.14 5.88 2.37
C ALA A 98 -3.53 6.49 2.05
N LEU A 99 -3.71 7.03 0.85
CA LEU A 99 -4.99 7.56 0.39
C LEU A 99 -5.99 6.45 0.00
N LEU A 100 -5.55 5.47 -0.81
CA LEU A 100 -6.46 4.50 -1.42
C LEU A 100 -6.83 3.33 -0.50
N VAL A 101 -5.93 2.92 0.41
CA VAL A 101 -6.17 1.82 1.35
C VAL A 101 -7.46 2.00 2.18
N PRO A 102 -7.71 3.13 2.89
CA PRO A 102 -8.93 3.28 3.68
C PRO A 102 -10.20 3.24 2.82
N ILE A 103 -10.17 3.81 1.61
CA ILE A 103 -11.30 3.83 0.67
C ILE A 103 -11.61 2.40 0.20
N LEU A 104 -10.58 1.66 -0.19
CA LEU A 104 -10.71 0.29 -0.69
C LEU A 104 -10.99 -0.72 0.42
N ALA A 105 -10.60 -0.45 1.66
CA ALA A 105 -11.00 -1.27 2.80
C ALA A 105 -12.53 -1.21 3.01
N ILE A 106 -13.11 -0.01 2.89
CA ILE A 106 -14.56 0.20 2.94
C ILE A 106 -15.24 -0.49 1.75
N ALA A 107 -14.77 -0.27 0.53
CA ALA A 107 -15.33 -0.91 -0.66
C ALA A 107 -15.18 -2.44 -0.65
N GLY A 108 -14.06 -2.97 -0.15
CA GLY A 108 -13.83 -4.40 0.00
C GLY A 108 -14.76 -5.04 1.05
N SER A 109 -15.13 -4.28 2.09
CA SER A 109 -16.05 -4.77 3.13
C SER A 109 -17.45 -5.10 2.60
N SER A 110 -17.93 -4.41 1.56
CA SER A 110 -19.24 -4.67 0.95
C SER A 110 -19.28 -5.89 0.03
N MET A 111 -18.12 -6.41 -0.36
CA MET A 111 -17.97 -7.59 -1.23
C MET A 111 -17.23 -8.74 -0.52
N ARG A 112 -17.30 -8.78 0.82
CA ARG A 112 -16.55 -9.72 1.67
C ARG A 112 -16.77 -11.18 1.30
N GLU A 113 -18.01 -11.56 0.96
CA GLU A 113 -18.33 -12.93 0.55
C GLU A 113 -17.65 -13.30 -0.76
N ASN A 114 -17.71 -12.41 -1.76
CA ASN A 114 -17.08 -12.63 -3.06
C ASN A 114 -15.55 -12.70 -2.94
N LEU A 115 -14.95 -11.85 -2.11
CA LEU A 115 -13.50 -11.81 -1.89
C LEU A 115 -12.99 -12.97 -1.03
N SER A 116 -13.84 -13.62 -0.24
CA SER A 116 -13.43 -14.70 0.67
C SER A 116 -12.70 -15.85 -0.04
N SER A 117 -13.09 -16.13 -1.29
CA SER A 117 -12.45 -17.15 -2.14
C SER A 117 -11.02 -16.81 -2.55
N LEU A 118 -10.64 -15.53 -2.49
CA LEU A 118 -9.34 -15.01 -2.89
C LEU A 118 -8.54 -14.44 -1.70
N GLY A 119 -8.86 -14.79 -0.45
CA GLY A 119 -8.15 -14.29 0.74
C GLY A 119 -8.73 -13.00 1.35
N GLY A 120 -9.93 -12.59 0.92
CA GLY A 120 -10.68 -11.53 1.57
C GLY A 120 -10.20 -10.11 1.24
N VAL A 121 -10.52 -9.18 2.13
CA VAL A 121 -10.16 -7.76 2.00
C VAL A 121 -8.64 -7.56 2.07
N GLU A 122 -7.93 -8.45 2.76
CA GLU A 122 -6.47 -8.39 2.90
C GLU A 122 -5.77 -8.50 1.55
N THR A 123 -6.18 -9.45 0.71
CA THR A 123 -5.68 -9.60 -0.66
C THR A 123 -5.88 -8.32 -1.49
N LEU A 124 -7.04 -7.67 -1.37
CA LEU A 124 -7.31 -6.40 -2.04
C LEU A 124 -6.31 -5.31 -1.58
N LEU A 125 -6.11 -5.16 -0.27
CA LEU A 125 -5.22 -4.13 0.27
C LEU A 125 -3.74 -4.40 -0.03
N ILE A 126 -3.31 -5.66 0.00
CA ILE A 126 -1.96 -6.05 -0.42
C ILE A 126 -1.77 -5.80 -1.93
N GLY A 127 -2.79 -6.06 -2.75
CA GLY A 127 -2.78 -5.72 -4.17
C GLY A 127 -2.50 -4.24 -4.41
N VAL A 128 -3.19 -3.36 -3.68
CA VAL A 128 -2.98 -1.90 -3.75
C VAL A 128 -1.53 -1.53 -3.37
N ALA A 129 -0.97 -2.16 -2.34
CA ALA A 129 0.43 -1.95 -1.95
C ALA A 129 1.42 -2.40 -3.04
N ILE A 130 1.16 -3.54 -3.70
CA ILE A 130 1.95 -4.02 -4.84
C ILE A 130 1.82 -3.05 -6.02
N GLY A 131 0.58 -2.66 -6.37
CA GLY A 131 0.29 -1.79 -7.50
C GLY A 131 0.94 -0.41 -7.36
N SER A 132 0.81 0.21 -6.18
CA SER A 132 1.52 1.48 -5.89
C SER A 132 3.02 1.32 -5.99
N SER A 133 3.62 0.28 -5.42
CA SER A 133 5.09 0.11 -5.35
C SER A 133 5.77 -0.12 -6.70
N LEU A 134 5.04 -0.57 -7.72
CA LEU A 134 5.59 -0.85 -9.05
C LEU A 134 5.69 0.38 -9.96
N ALA A 135 5.16 1.53 -9.55
CA ALA A 135 5.03 2.72 -10.39
C ALA A 135 6.35 3.48 -10.62
N MET A 136 7.10 3.13 -11.67
CA MET A 136 8.44 3.69 -11.94
C MET A 136 8.58 4.36 -13.32
N ILE A 137 7.48 4.85 -13.91
CA ILE A 137 7.49 5.45 -15.26
C ILE A 137 8.15 6.84 -15.28
N LEU A 138 7.90 7.65 -14.25
CA LEU A 138 8.27 9.08 -14.26
C LEU A 138 9.36 9.41 -13.22
N PRO A 139 10.28 10.36 -13.52
CA PRO A 139 11.29 10.81 -12.55
C PRO A 139 10.70 11.37 -11.24
N ILE A 140 9.52 11.97 -11.31
CA ILE A 140 8.84 12.59 -10.15
C ILE A 140 8.29 11.58 -9.15
N SER A 141 8.13 10.30 -9.55
CA SER A 141 7.52 9.27 -8.71
C SER A 141 8.32 8.97 -7.43
N THR A 142 9.66 8.94 -7.51
CA THR A 142 10.53 8.61 -6.38
C THR A 142 11.92 9.28 -6.44
N PRO A 143 12.59 9.48 -5.28
CA PRO A 143 13.95 10.02 -5.24
C PRO A 143 15.00 9.24 -6.07
N PRO A 144 15.04 7.89 -6.07
CA PRO A 144 15.98 7.15 -6.93
C PRO A 144 15.78 7.44 -8.42
N ASN A 145 14.53 7.56 -8.87
CA ASN A 145 14.20 7.90 -10.25
C ASN A 145 14.65 9.33 -10.59
N ALA A 146 14.42 10.29 -9.71
CA ALA A 146 14.90 11.65 -9.88
C ALA A 146 16.44 11.74 -9.92
N LEU A 147 17.13 11.01 -9.03
CA LEU A 147 18.59 10.96 -8.98
C LEU A 147 19.18 10.35 -10.26
N ALA A 148 18.60 9.25 -10.74
CA ALA A 148 19.00 8.61 -12.00
C ALA A 148 18.86 9.57 -13.19
N HIS A 149 17.75 10.30 -13.27
CA HIS A 149 17.53 11.31 -14.31
C HIS A 149 18.49 12.51 -14.20
N ALA A 150 18.80 12.95 -12.98
CA ALA A 150 19.71 14.06 -12.73
C ALA A 150 21.16 13.81 -13.19
N THR A 151 21.55 12.55 -13.40
CA THR A 151 22.87 12.22 -13.98
C THR A 151 23.06 12.69 -15.42
N GLY A 152 21.96 12.99 -16.14
CA GLY A 152 21.99 13.33 -17.57
C GLY A 152 22.23 12.13 -18.49
N MET A 153 22.52 10.94 -17.95
CA MET A 153 22.76 9.71 -18.71
C MET A 153 21.47 8.94 -19.02
N ILE A 154 20.39 9.18 -18.25
CA ILE A 154 19.10 8.50 -18.38
C ILE A 154 18.04 9.53 -18.73
N GLN A 155 17.44 9.41 -19.91
CA GLN A 155 16.34 10.28 -20.32
C GLN A 155 15.00 9.75 -19.79
N GLN A 156 14.01 10.64 -19.69
CA GLN A 156 12.66 10.27 -19.28
C GLN A 156 12.06 9.17 -20.17
N LYS A 157 12.37 9.17 -21.48
CA LYS A 157 11.92 8.12 -22.41
C LYS A 157 12.50 6.74 -22.11
N ASP A 158 13.70 6.67 -21.54
CA ASP A 158 14.32 5.40 -21.15
C ASP A 158 13.62 4.86 -19.91
N MET A 159 13.33 5.73 -18.95
CA MET A 159 12.59 5.41 -17.74
C MET A 159 11.15 4.99 -18.03
N GLU A 160 10.47 5.66 -18.96
CA GLU A 160 9.11 5.30 -19.37
C GLU A 160 9.06 3.88 -19.94
N LYS A 161 9.97 3.56 -20.88
CA LYS A 161 10.04 2.23 -21.48
C LYS A 161 10.30 1.15 -20.44
N VAL A 162 11.33 1.33 -19.61
CA VAL A 162 11.70 0.33 -18.59
C VAL A 162 10.62 0.25 -17.51
N GLY A 163 10.09 1.38 -17.06
CA GLY A 163 9.03 1.47 -16.07
C GLY A 163 7.74 0.78 -16.50
N ILE A 164 7.32 0.92 -17.76
CA ILE A 164 6.17 0.20 -18.30
C ILE A 164 6.45 -1.30 -18.38
N ILE A 165 7.61 -1.71 -18.90
CA ILE A 165 7.96 -3.14 -19.03
C ILE A 165 8.01 -3.79 -17.64
N MET A 166 8.77 -3.21 -16.71
CA MET A 166 8.92 -3.72 -15.35
C MET A 166 7.61 -3.63 -14.57
N GLY A 167 6.81 -2.58 -14.78
CA GLY A 167 5.49 -2.43 -14.19
C GLY A 167 4.54 -3.55 -14.63
N ILE A 168 4.46 -3.83 -15.94
CA ILE A 168 3.62 -4.92 -16.46
C ILE A 168 4.08 -6.28 -15.94
N ILE A 169 5.39 -6.56 -15.99
CA ILE A 169 5.94 -7.83 -15.48
C ILE A 169 5.66 -7.97 -13.98
N GLY A 170 5.90 -6.91 -13.21
CA GLY A 170 5.67 -6.88 -11.77
C GLY A 170 4.20 -7.04 -11.41
N LEU A 171 3.29 -6.43 -12.17
CA LEU A 171 1.85 -6.58 -11.97
C LEU A 171 1.43 -8.01 -12.29
N ILE A 172 1.87 -8.59 -13.41
CA ILE A 172 1.53 -9.98 -13.74
C ILE A 172 2.04 -10.92 -12.65
N LEU A 173 3.32 -10.84 -12.28
CA LEU A 173 3.91 -11.71 -11.27
C LEU A 173 3.30 -11.49 -9.88
N GLY A 174 3.19 -10.24 -9.46
CA GLY A 174 2.68 -9.86 -8.13
C GLY A 174 1.22 -10.27 -7.95
N TYR A 175 0.35 -10.00 -8.93
CA TYR A 175 -1.06 -10.37 -8.84
C TYR A 175 -1.28 -11.86 -9.00
N THR A 176 -0.51 -12.55 -9.86
CA THR A 176 -0.59 -14.01 -9.96
C THR A 176 -0.21 -14.66 -8.63
N MET A 177 0.91 -14.24 -8.03
CA MET A 177 1.33 -14.73 -6.72
C MET A 177 0.32 -14.41 -5.62
N LEU A 178 -0.20 -13.19 -5.61
CA LEU A 178 -1.19 -12.73 -4.65
C LEU A 178 -2.48 -13.55 -4.71
N ILE A 179 -3.00 -13.81 -5.92
CA ILE A 179 -4.22 -14.61 -6.11
C ILE A 179 -3.97 -16.07 -5.70
N ILE A 180 -2.80 -16.64 -6.03
CA ILE A 180 -2.43 -18.00 -5.61
C ILE A 180 -2.37 -18.10 -4.07
N LEU A 181 -1.72 -17.15 -3.41
CA LEU A 181 -1.62 -17.14 -1.94
C LEU A 181 -2.99 -16.96 -1.27
N GLY A 182 -3.80 -16.04 -1.79
CA GLY A 182 -5.15 -15.79 -1.30
C GLY A 182 -6.09 -16.98 -1.47
N SER A 183 -6.03 -17.66 -2.62
CA SER A 183 -6.85 -18.85 -2.90
C SER A 183 -6.48 -20.04 -2.00
N ASN A 184 -5.21 -20.13 -1.59
CA ASN A 184 -4.71 -21.16 -0.68
C ASN A 184 -4.87 -20.79 0.81
N LYS A 185 -5.52 -19.66 1.14
CA LYS A 185 -5.69 -19.15 2.52
C LYS A 185 -4.38 -19.00 3.29
N LEU A 186 -3.32 -18.59 2.58
CA LEU A 186 -1.99 -18.33 3.14
C LEU A 186 -1.78 -16.84 3.49
N LEU A 187 -2.78 -16.01 3.22
CA LEU A 187 -2.90 -14.61 3.65
C LEU A 187 -3.85 -14.59 4.85
#